data_AF-A0AAC9BGE6-F1
#
_entry.id   AF-A0AAC9BGE6-F1
#
_cell.length_a   1.000
_cell.length_b   1.000
_cell.length_c   1.000
_cell.angle_alpha   90.00
_cell.angle_beta   90.00
_cell.angle_gamma   90.00
#
_symmetry.space_group_name_H-M   'P 1'
#
loop_
_entity.id
_entity.type
_entity.pdbx_description
1 polymer ?
#
loop_
_entity_poly.entity_id
_entity_poly.type
_entity_poly.pdbx_seq_one_letter_code
_entity_poly.pdbx_strand_id
1 'polypeptide(L)'
;MRTEFALLSGLDAAAQGYAQFYPYAYIHRPCTSLAGWFGRAGYRTVAMHPYHGDFFGRNRVLPLLHFDRFLDIRHFDQARRAGPYVADVAVADAIQAELEAAGDSPVFVMAMTIENHGPLHLERVAPGEAASYHAFGEGKPWDDLTAYLRHLVNADAMVGQLTRYLAGRNRPAILCFYGDHVPALPAVYRETGQQPMDSDYLVWCSDAVSTPPPRQKRVQARIESLGQLLIDCISTPLPASPDAGTSRTNAANTENQQQ
;
A
#
# COMPACT_ATOMS: atom_id res chain seq x y z
N MET A 1 -9.78 8.54 4.24
CA MET A 1 -9.57 9.86 3.58
C MET A 1 -8.46 10.71 4.19
N ARG A 2 -8.34 10.82 5.53
CA ARG A 2 -7.32 11.66 6.18
C ARG A 2 -5.91 11.13 5.91
N THR A 3 -5.72 9.84 6.16
CA THR A 3 -4.47 9.10 5.93
C THR A 3 -4.10 9.11 4.44
N GLU A 4 -5.07 8.85 3.56
CA GLU A 4 -4.95 8.96 2.10
C GLU A 4 -4.45 10.36 1.67
N PHE A 5 -5.09 11.43 2.13
CA PHE A 5 -4.69 12.79 1.77
C PHE A 5 -3.33 13.18 2.36
N ALA A 6 -3.03 12.79 3.60
CA ALA A 6 -1.74 13.07 4.23
C ALA A 6 -0.59 12.42 3.45
N LEU A 7 -0.73 11.16 3.03
CA LEU A 7 0.25 10.49 2.17
C LEU A 7 0.38 11.21 0.82
N LEU A 8 -0.74 11.51 0.16
CA LEU A 8 -0.73 12.11 -1.18
C LEU A 8 -0.21 13.54 -1.19
N SER A 9 -0.43 14.33 -0.14
CA SER A 9 -0.04 15.74 -0.08
C SER A 9 1.30 15.96 0.63
N GLY A 10 1.72 15.03 1.49
CA GLY A 10 2.85 15.22 2.41
C GLY A 10 2.55 16.18 3.58
N LEU A 11 1.28 16.57 3.77
CA LEU A 11 0.87 17.49 4.84
C LEU A 11 0.38 16.72 6.06
N ASP A 12 0.93 17.04 7.22
CA ASP A 12 0.41 16.55 8.50
C ASP A 12 -0.92 17.22 8.89
N ALA A 13 -1.60 16.65 9.88
CA ALA A 13 -2.92 17.12 10.30
C ALA A 13 -2.91 18.57 10.81
N ALA A 14 -1.83 19.01 11.46
CA ALA A 14 -1.73 20.37 11.99
C ALA A 14 -1.63 21.41 10.86
N ALA A 15 -0.83 21.11 9.84
CA ALA A 15 -0.68 21.96 8.64
C ALA A 15 -1.98 22.08 7.84
N GLN A 16 -2.90 21.12 7.95
CA GLN A 16 -4.20 21.14 7.29
C GLN A 16 -5.24 22.04 7.99
N GLY A 17 -4.99 22.47 9.24
CA GLY A 17 -5.93 23.33 9.99
C GLY A 17 -7.33 22.71 10.08
N TYR A 18 -8.37 23.48 9.73
CA TYR A 18 -9.76 22.98 9.73
C TYR A 18 -10.01 21.84 8.73
N ALA A 19 -9.20 21.73 7.68
CA ALA A 19 -9.38 20.70 6.66
C ALA A 19 -8.99 19.29 7.17
N GLN A 20 -8.28 19.17 8.30
CA GLN A 20 -7.75 17.90 8.81
C GLN A 20 -8.82 16.81 9.02
N PHE A 21 -10.08 17.20 9.28
CA PHE A 21 -11.16 16.24 9.51
C PHE A 21 -11.82 15.77 8.21
N TYR A 22 -11.80 16.61 7.17
CA TYR A 22 -12.46 16.33 5.90
C TYR A 22 -11.74 17.06 4.75
N PRO A 23 -10.49 16.66 4.43
CA PRO A 23 -9.61 17.45 3.55
C PRO A 23 -10.21 17.65 2.16
N TYR A 24 -10.91 16.64 1.65
CA TYR A 24 -11.49 16.65 0.31
C TYR A 24 -12.63 17.65 0.12
N ALA A 25 -13.29 18.14 1.19
CA ALA A 25 -14.24 19.25 1.04
C ALA A 25 -13.56 20.56 0.67
N TYR A 26 -12.29 20.75 1.02
CA TYR A 26 -11.60 22.04 0.87
C TYR A 26 -10.77 22.14 -0.42
N ILE A 27 -10.61 21.03 -1.15
CA ILE A 27 -9.84 20.99 -2.40
C ILE A 27 -10.76 21.36 -3.56
N HIS A 28 -10.62 22.57 -4.09
CA HIS A 28 -11.42 23.06 -5.25
C HIS A 28 -10.57 23.42 -6.47
N ARG A 29 -9.24 23.31 -6.37
CA ARG A 29 -8.29 23.60 -7.44
C ARG A 29 -7.24 22.51 -7.48
N PRO A 30 -6.57 22.30 -8.64
CA PRO A 30 -5.45 21.38 -8.70
C PRO A 30 -4.38 21.75 -7.67
N CYS A 31 -3.83 20.76 -6.98
CA CYS A 31 -2.79 20.96 -5.98
C CYS A 31 -1.70 19.90 -6.09
N THR A 32 -0.49 20.26 -5.67
CA THR A 32 0.65 19.34 -5.66
C THR A 32 0.30 18.07 -4.88
N SER A 33 0.61 16.94 -5.47
CA SER A 33 0.40 15.61 -4.88
C SER A 33 1.52 14.67 -5.31
N LEU A 34 1.63 13.54 -4.61
CA LEU A 34 2.51 12.43 -4.96
C LEU A 34 2.16 11.88 -6.35
N ALA A 35 0.88 11.73 -6.67
CA ALA A 35 0.44 11.33 -8.01
C ALA A 35 0.89 12.34 -9.08
N GLY A 36 0.80 13.65 -8.81
CA GLY A 36 1.30 14.68 -9.72
C GLY A 36 2.82 14.66 -9.89
N TRP A 37 3.57 14.29 -8.85
CA TRP A 37 5.02 14.07 -8.95
C TRP A 37 5.34 12.90 -9.88
N PHE A 38 4.68 11.75 -9.70
CA PHE A 38 4.83 10.58 -10.56
C PHE A 38 4.39 10.85 -12.00
N GLY A 39 3.28 11.57 -12.21
CA GLY A 39 2.82 11.97 -13.53
C GLY A 39 3.85 12.80 -14.29
N ARG A 40 4.51 13.77 -13.62
CA ARG A 40 5.61 14.54 -14.22
C ARG A 40 6.85 13.69 -14.53
N ALA A 41 7.05 12.58 -13.81
CA ALA A 41 8.09 11.59 -14.08
C ALA A 41 7.69 10.56 -15.16
N GLY A 42 6.53 10.73 -15.82
CA GLY A 42 6.08 9.88 -16.92
C GLY A 42 5.27 8.65 -16.49
N TYR A 43 4.86 8.56 -15.23
CA TYR A 43 4.01 7.47 -14.75
C TYR A 43 2.55 7.74 -15.10
N ARG A 44 1.83 6.71 -15.57
CA ARG A 44 0.36 6.73 -15.52
C ARG A 44 -0.08 6.68 -14.06
N THR A 45 -1.02 7.52 -13.65
CA THR A 45 -1.50 7.58 -12.26
C THR A 45 -2.93 7.04 -12.16
N VAL A 46 -3.11 5.98 -11.37
CA VAL A 46 -4.41 5.33 -11.20
C VAL A 46 -4.78 5.29 -9.72
N ALA A 47 -5.97 5.76 -9.40
CA ALA A 47 -6.60 5.52 -8.11
C ALA A 47 -7.67 4.44 -8.25
N MET A 48 -7.87 3.62 -7.22
CA MET A 48 -8.98 2.68 -7.18
C MET A 48 -9.55 2.56 -5.77
N HIS A 49 -10.88 2.46 -5.71
CA HIS A 49 -11.60 2.22 -4.47
C HIS A 49 -12.89 1.49 -4.82
N PRO A 50 -13.11 0.25 -4.35
CA PRO A 50 -14.28 -0.53 -4.70
C PRO A 50 -15.50 -0.10 -3.88
N TYR A 51 -15.83 1.19 -3.94
CA TYR A 51 -16.98 1.83 -3.32
C TYR A 51 -17.46 3.00 -4.20
N HIS A 52 -18.59 3.61 -3.85
CA HIS A 52 -19.16 4.71 -4.62
C HIS A 52 -18.16 5.85 -4.81
N GLY A 53 -17.95 6.27 -6.06
CA GLY A 53 -16.88 7.20 -6.39
C GLY A 53 -17.08 8.62 -5.86
N ASP A 54 -18.31 9.01 -5.55
CA ASP A 54 -18.66 10.28 -4.92
C ASP A 54 -18.53 10.24 -3.39
N PHE A 55 -18.30 9.07 -2.79
CA PHE A 55 -18.03 8.95 -1.36
C PHE A 55 -16.76 9.75 -1.02
N PHE A 56 -16.89 10.68 -0.08
CA PHE A 56 -15.89 11.70 0.25
C PHE A 56 -15.51 12.66 -0.90
N GLY A 57 -16.27 12.69 -2.00
CA GLY A 57 -15.99 13.53 -3.17
C GLY A 57 -14.78 13.09 -3.99
N ARG A 58 -14.40 11.80 -3.94
CA ARG A 58 -13.21 11.27 -4.61
C ARG A 58 -13.21 11.49 -6.12
N ASN A 59 -14.34 11.28 -6.78
CA ASN A 59 -14.51 11.53 -8.22
C ASN A 59 -14.16 12.97 -8.64
N ARG A 60 -14.38 13.94 -7.75
CA ARG A 60 -14.04 15.35 -7.96
C ARG A 60 -12.60 15.67 -7.56
N VAL A 61 -12.12 15.11 -6.46
CA VAL A 61 -10.82 15.48 -5.88
C VAL A 61 -9.64 14.74 -6.50
N LEU A 62 -9.77 13.46 -6.84
CA LEU A 62 -8.66 12.68 -7.40
C LEU A 62 -8.11 13.27 -8.71
N PRO A 63 -8.93 13.81 -9.64
CA PRO A 63 -8.42 14.56 -10.78
C PRO A 63 -7.64 15.83 -10.40
N LEU A 64 -8.08 16.54 -9.34
CA LEU A 64 -7.36 17.71 -8.81
C LEU A 64 -6.04 17.34 -8.11
N LEU A 65 -5.93 16.09 -7.69
CA LEU A 65 -4.70 15.46 -7.21
C LEU A 65 -3.91 14.77 -8.34
N HIS A 66 -4.22 15.06 -9.61
CA HIS A 66 -3.47 14.58 -10.77
C HIS A 66 -3.48 13.05 -10.98
N PHE A 67 -4.56 12.38 -10.59
CA PHE A 67 -4.83 11.01 -11.06
C PHE A 67 -5.44 11.02 -12.47
N ASP A 68 -4.86 10.25 -13.40
CA ASP A 68 -5.37 10.09 -14.76
C ASP A 68 -6.70 9.31 -14.78
N ARG A 69 -6.82 8.32 -13.90
CA ARG A 69 -7.99 7.43 -13.81
C ARG A 69 -8.37 7.15 -12.37
N PHE A 70 -9.67 6.99 -12.15
CA PHE A 70 -10.23 6.52 -10.89
C PHE A 70 -11.21 5.37 -11.15
N LEU A 71 -10.92 4.20 -10.59
CA LEU A 71 -11.76 3.01 -10.65
C LEU A 71 -12.62 2.93 -9.40
N ASP A 72 -13.92 3.20 -9.53
CA ASP A 72 -14.90 3.11 -8.45
C ASP A 72 -15.67 1.79 -8.48
N ILE A 73 -16.69 1.64 -7.63
CA ILE A 73 -17.55 0.44 -7.54
C ILE A 73 -18.06 -0.09 -8.88
N ARG A 74 -18.24 0.75 -9.91
CA ARG A 74 -18.70 0.30 -11.23
C ARG A 74 -17.69 -0.61 -11.93
N HIS A 75 -16.41 -0.43 -11.64
CA HIS A 75 -15.35 -1.31 -12.16
C HIS A 75 -15.36 -2.68 -11.46
N PHE A 76 -15.92 -2.77 -10.26
CA PHE A 76 -15.94 -3.96 -9.41
C PHE A 76 -17.35 -4.58 -9.29
N ASP A 77 -18.23 -4.36 -10.26
CA ASP A 77 -19.65 -4.76 -10.16
C ASP A 77 -19.82 -6.29 -10.02
N GLN A 78 -19.06 -7.06 -10.80
CA GLN A 78 -19.00 -8.52 -10.79
C GLN A 78 -17.81 -9.06 -9.99
N ALA A 79 -17.11 -8.20 -9.25
CA ALA A 79 -15.96 -8.62 -8.46
C ALA A 79 -16.37 -9.55 -7.32
N ARG A 80 -15.44 -10.44 -6.93
CA ARG A 80 -15.59 -11.28 -5.75
C ARG A 80 -15.81 -10.42 -4.52
N ARG A 81 -16.68 -10.89 -3.62
CA ARG A 81 -17.01 -10.23 -2.36
C ARG A 81 -16.63 -11.10 -1.16
N ALA A 82 -16.28 -10.45 -0.07
CA ALA A 82 -16.09 -11.05 1.23
C ALA A 82 -16.89 -10.21 2.24
N GLY A 83 -17.82 -10.86 2.94
CA GLY A 83 -18.83 -10.15 3.72
C GLY A 83 -19.64 -9.19 2.81
N PRO A 84 -19.89 -7.94 3.26
CA PRO A 84 -20.68 -6.97 2.48
C PRO A 84 -19.92 -6.30 1.33
N TYR A 85 -18.59 -6.41 1.30
CA TYR A 85 -17.74 -5.61 0.42
C TYR A 85 -17.02 -6.41 -0.66
N VAL A 86 -16.50 -5.70 -1.65
CA VAL A 86 -15.57 -6.25 -2.63
C VAL A 86 -14.34 -6.74 -1.89
N ALA A 87 -13.91 -7.95 -2.24
CA ALA A 87 -12.79 -8.60 -1.59
C ALA A 87 -11.44 -7.98 -2.01
N ASP A 88 -10.48 -7.97 -1.11
CA ASP A 88 -9.12 -7.44 -1.29
C ASP A 88 -8.41 -8.14 -2.46
N VAL A 89 -8.66 -9.44 -2.67
CA VAL A 89 -8.17 -10.19 -3.84
C VAL A 89 -8.63 -9.58 -5.16
N ALA A 90 -9.86 -9.07 -5.25
CA ALA A 90 -10.33 -8.44 -6.48
C ALA A 90 -9.68 -7.08 -6.72
N VAL A 91 -9.29 -6.37 -5.66
CA VAL A 91 -8.47 -5.15 -5.77
C VAL A 91 -7.07 -5.52 -6.25
N ALA A 92 -6.48 -6.62 -5.75
CA ALA A 92 -5.21 -7.14 -6.24
C ALA A 92 -5.26 -7.45 -7.74
N ASP A 93 -6.31 -8.13 -8.19
CA ASP A 93 -6.53 -8.46 -9.60
C ASP A 93 -6.63 -7.19 -10.47
N ALA A 94 -7.34 -6.15 -10.00
CA ALA A 94 -7.43 -4.87 -10.70
C ALA A 94 -6.09 -4.13 -10.78
N ILE A 95 -5.27 -4.17 -9.72
CA ILE A 95 -3.90 -3.64 -9.75
C ILE A 95 -3.08 -4.36 -10.82
N GLN A 96 -3.12 -5.69 -10.86
CA GLN A 96 -2.39 -6.48 -11.86
C GLN A 96 -2.83 -6.14 -13.28
N ALA A 97 -4.14 -6.03 -13.52
CA ALA A 97 -4.68 -5.64 -14.83
C ALA A 97 -4.19 -4.26 -15.29
N GLU A 98 -4.12 -3.27 -14.40
CA GLU A 98 -3.57 -1.94 -14.73
C GLU A 98 -2.06 -1.99 -15.03
N LEU A 99 -1.31 -2.83 -14.32
CA LEU A 99 0.12 -3.04 -14.57
C LEU A 99 0.39 -3.81 -15.88
N GLU A 100 -0.52 -4.68 -16.31
CA GLU A 100 -0.45 -5.38 -17.60
C GLU A 100 -0.80 -4.46 -18.76
N ALA A 101 -1.91 -3.74 -18.63
CA ALA A 101 -2.37 -2.79 -19.64
C ALA A 101 -1.37 -1.66 -19.91
N ALA A 102 -0.48 -1.35 -18.97
CA ALA A 102 0.56 -0.35 -19.13
C ALA A 102 1.82 -0.86 -19.86
N GLY A 103 2.03 -2.18 -19.94
CA GLY A 103 3.25 -2.78 -20.51
C GLY A 103 4.54 -2.20 -19.91
N ASP A 104 5.34 -1.56 -20.77
CA ASP A 104 6.63 -0.95 -20.38
C ASP A 104 6.52 0.49 -19.85
N SER A 105 5.31 1.07 -19.83
CA SER A 105 5.09 2.38 -19.19
C SER A 105 5.06 2.23 -17.67
N PRO A 106 5.69 3.12 -16.89
CA PRO A 106 5.61 3.06 -15.43
C PRO A 106 4.21 3.49 -14.94
N VAL A 107 3.76 2.92 -13.82
CA VAL A 107 2.42 3.19 -13.25
C VAL A 107 2.52 3.45 -11.77
N PHE A 108 1.88 4.52 -11.30
CA PHE A 108 1.65 4.79 -9.89
C PHE A 108 0.20 4.42 -9.57
N VAL A 109 0.00 3.40 -8.73
CA VAL A 109 -1.32 2.95 -8.32
C VAL A 109 -1.54 3.26 -6.84
N MET A 110 -2.62 3.98 -6.54
CA MET A 110 -3.14 4.15 -5.18
C MET A 110 -4.43 3.35 -5.05
N ALA A 111 -4.42 2.30 -4.23
CA ALA A 111 -5.57 1.45 -3.98
C ALA A 111 -6.08 1.62 -2.55
N MET A 112 -7.36 1.94 -2.41
CA MET A 112 -8.04 2.02 -1.12
C MET A 112 -8.98 0.83 -1.01
N THR A 113 -8.59 -0.20 -0.26
CA THR A 113 -9.44 -1.36 0.00
C THR A 113 -10.62 -0.99 0.92
N ILE A 114 -11.62 -1.86 1.02
CA ILE A 114 -12.80 -1.64 1.86
C ILE A 114 -13.28 -2.93 2.56
N GLU A 115 -12.68 -4.10 2.26
CA GLU A 115 -13.15 -5.39 2.77
C GLU A 115 -13.27 -5.40 4.30
N ASN A 116 -12.25 -4.87 4.99
CA ASN A 116 -12.18 -4.88 6.45
C ASN A 116 -12.90 -3.68 7.14
N HIS A 117 -13.73 -2.92 6.41
CA HIS A 117 -14.39 -1.73 6.95
C HIS A 117 -15.59 -2.05 7.88
N GLY A 118 -16.18 -3.25 7.77
CA GLY A 118 -17.37 -3.62 8.52
C GLY A 118 -18.68 -2.97 8.01
N PRO A 119 -19.84 -3.37 8.51
CA PRO A 119 -20.07 -3.61 9.93
C PRO A 119 -19.75 -5.05 10.37
N LEU A 120 -18.64 -5.20 11.08
CA LEU A 120 -18.16 -6.50 11.59
C LEU A 120 -19.17 -7.18 12.52
N HIS A 121 -19.89 -6.38 13.31
CA HIS A 121 -20.88 -6.88 14.26
C HIS A 121 -22.11 -7.54 13.62
N LEU A 122 -22.36 -7.29 12.33
CA LEU A 122 -23.43 -7.91 11.55
C LEU A 122 -22.98 -9.19 10.83
N GLU A 123 -21.68 -9.49 10.86
CA GLU A 123 -21.16 -10.69 10.23
C GLU A 123 -21.40 -11.91 11.11
N ARG A 124 -21.61 -13.05 10.45
CA ARG A 124 -21.79 -14.33 11.14
C ARG A 124 -20.42 -14.96 11.36
N VAL A 125 -20.19 -15.35 12.60
CA VAL A 125 -19.05 -16.17 13.02
C VAL A 125 -19.58 -17.58 13.27
N ALA A 126 -18.97 -18.57 12.64
CA ALA A 126 -19.35 -19.96 12.80
C ALA A 126 -18.83 -20.52 14.14
N PRO A 127 -19.53 -21.48 14.77
CA PRO A 127 -18.98 -22.19 15.93
C PRO A 127 -17.60 -22.79 15.61
N GLY A 128 -16.63 -22.57 16.49
CA GLY A 128 -15.23 -22.98 16.36
C GLY A 128 -14.33 -22.06 15.54
N GLU A 129 -14.88 -21.08 14.79
CA GLU A 129 -14.09 -20.20 13.91
C GLU A 129 -13.06 -19.37 14.69
N ALA A 130 -13.45 -18.84 15.85
CA ALA A 130 -12.61 -18.00 16.71
C ALA A 130 -11.24 -18.64 17.02
N ALA A 131 -11.20 -19.97 17.18
CA ALA A 131 -10.00 -20.72 17.52
C ALA A 131 -8.89 -20.65 16.45
N SER A 132 -9.23 -20.28 15.21
CA SER A 132 -8.25 -20.07 14.14
C SER A 132 -7.55 -18.71 14.21
N TYR A 133 -8.07 -17.78 15.03
CA TYR A 133 -7.61 -16.39 15.03
C TYR A 133 -7.15 -15.91 16.41
N HIS A 134 -7.79 -16.34 17.50
CA HIS A 134 -7.46 -15.89 18.86
C HIS A 134 -7.96 -16.85 19.95
N ALA A 135 -7.47 -16.65 21.17
CA ALA A 135 -7.77 -17.51 22.33
C ALA A 135 -8.84 -16.96 23.31
N PHE A 136 -9.57 -15.90 22.95
CA PHE A 136 -10.53 -15.25 23.86
C PHE A 136 -11.88 -15.98 24.02
N GLY A 137 -12.09 -17.07 23.30
CA GLY A 137 -13.35 -17.83 23.29
C GLY A 137 -14.33 -17.34 22.23
N GLU A 138 -15.59 -17.78 22.35
CA GLU A 138 -16.68 -17.49 21.40
C GLU A 138 -17.66 -16.46 21.95
N GLY A 139 -18.44 -15.84 21.06
CA GLY A 139 -19.51 -14.91 21.41
C GLY A 139 -19.02 -13.47 21.51
N LYS A 140 -19.96 -12.54 21.68
CA LYS A 140 -19.65 -11.11 21.81
C LYS A 140 -18.81 -10.84 23.08
N PRO A 141 -17.80 -9.95 23.01
CA PRO A 141 -17.42 -9.13 21.86
C PRO A 141 -16.43 -9.79 20.88
N TRP A 142 -15.98 -11.02 21.16
CA TRP A 142 -14.92 -11.70 20.41
C TRP A 142 -15.31 -12.07 18.98
N ASP A 143 -16.60 -12.24 18.70
CA ASP A 143 -17.07 -12.42 17.32
C ASP A 143 -16.68 -11.26 16.40
N ASP A 144 -16.69 -10.01 16.90
CA ASP A 144 -16.30 -8.84 16.09
C ASP A 144 -14.79 -8.88 15.78
N LEU A 145 -13.99 -9.34 16.76
CA LEU A 145 -12.55 -9.55 16.57
C LEU A 145 -12.28 -10.72 15.61
N THR A 146 -13.05 -11.81 15.70
CA THR A 146 -12.95 -12.95 14.79
C THR A 146 -13.24 -12.52 13.36
N ALA A 147 -14.35 -11.80 13.12
CA ALA A 147 -14.67 -11.25 11.80
C ALA A 147 -13.56 -10.33 11.28
N TYR A 148 -13.06 -9.41 12.10
CA TYR A 148 -11.93 -8.54 11.74
C TYR A 148 -10.69 -9.33 11.32
N LEU A 149 -10.27 -10.31 12.13
CA LEU A 149 -9.06 -11.10 11.87
C LEU A 149 -9.21 -12.00 10.64
N ARG A 150 -10.42 -12.49 10.36
CA ARG A 150 -10.72 -13.20 9.10
C ARG A 150 -10.47 -12.31 7.88
N HIS A 151 -10.93 -11.07 7.90
CA HIS A 151 -10.66 -10.11 6.81
C HIS A 151 -9.18 -9.68 6.78
N LEU A 152 -8.52 -9.60 7.93
CA LEU A 152 -7.07 -9.34 7.99
C LEU A 152 -6.25 -10.46 7.31
N VAL A 153 -6.67 -11.73 7.42
CA VAL A 153 -6.06 -12.84 6.67
C VAL A 153 -6.24 -12.67 5.15
N ASN A 154 -7.38 -12.13 4.69
CA ASN A 154 -7.57 -11.85 3.26
C ASN A 154 -6.67 -10.69 2.78
N ALA A 155 -6.46 -9.67 3.61
CA ALA A 155 -5.50 -8.59 3.33
C ALA A 155 -4.06 -9.12 3.24
N ASP A 156 -3.65 -10.02 4.15
CA ASP A 156 -2.35 -10.70 4.08
C ASP A 156 -2.20 -11.52 2.79
N ALA A 157 -3.26 -12.25 2.40
CA ALA A 157 -3.28 -12.98 1.14
C ALA A 157 -3.13 -12.06 -0.09
N MET A 158 -3.77 -10.88 -0.08
CA MET A 158 -3.60 -9.84 -1.11
C MET A 158 -2.15 -9.36 -1.18
N VAL A 159 -1.50 -9.06 -0.04
CA VAL A 159 -0.09 -8.66 -0.01
C VAL A 159 0.80 -9.77 -0.57
N GLY A 160 0.55 -11.02 -0.18
CA GLY A 160 1.26 -12.18 -0.73
C GLY A 160 1.07 -12.35 -2.24
N GLN A 161 -0.14 -12.13 -2.75
CA GLN A 161 -0.42 -12.18 -4.18
C GLN A 161 0.33 -11.07 -4.94
N LEU A 162 0.26 -9.83 -4.47
CA LEU A 162 0.92 -8.69 -5.11
C LEU A 162 2.44 -8.82 -5.09
N THR A 163 3.03 -9.19 -3.95
CA THR A 163 4.49 -9.38 -3.86
C THR A 163 4.99 -10.49 -4.78
N ARG A 164 4.30 -11.64 -4.85
CA ARG A 164 4.62 -12.71 -5.81
C ARG A 164 4.50 -12.24 -7.25
N TYR A 165 3.42 -11.55 -7.58
CA TYR A 165 3.19 -11.03 -8.93
C TYR A 165 4.28 -10.03 -9.33
N LEU A 166 4.57 -9.05 -8.48
CA LEU A 166 5.57 -8.01 -8.73
C LEU A 166 6.99 -8.58 -8.80
N ALA A 167 7.34 -9.56 -7.97
CA ALA A 167 8.66 -10.22 -8.02
C ALA A 167 8.87 -11.04 -9.31
N GLY A 168 7.79 -11.50 -9.95
CA GLY A 168 7.85 -12.21 -11.23
C GLY A 168 7.96 -11.30 -12.46
N ARG A 169 7.89 -9.98 -12.29
CA ARG A 169 7.98 -9.01 -13.40
C ARG A 169 9.43 -8.64 -13.68
N ASN A 170 9.74 -8.37 -14.95
CA ASN A 170 11.06 -7.91 -15.39
C ASN A 170 11.34 -6.43 -15.09
N ARG A 171 10.57 -5.81 -14.18
CA ARG A 171 10.67 -4.38 -13.89
C ARG A 171 10.65 -4.17 -12.38
N PRO A 172 11.51 -3.27 -11.86
CA PRO A 172 11.50 -2.88 -10.46
C PRO A 172 10.13 -2.39 -10.02
N ALA A 173 9.68 -2.83 -8.86
CA ALA A 173 8.42 -2.46 -8.25
C ALA A 173 8.59 -2.17 -6.77
N ILE A 174 7.81 -1.21 -6.28
CA ILE A 174 7.71 -0.88 -4.85
C ILE A 174 6.24 -1.08 -4.46
N LEU A 175 6.01 -1.88 -3.43
CA LEU A 175 4.72 -2.05 -2.77
C LEU A 175 4.75 -1.33 -1.43
N CYS A 176 3.88 -0.35 -1.26
CA CYS A 176 3.59 0.28 0.03
C CYS A 176 2.21 -0.17 0.49
N PHE A 177 2.14 -0.86 1.62
CA PHE A 177 0.88 -1.27 2.24
C PHE A 177 0.83 -0.68 3.64
N TYR A 178 -0.26 -0.02 4.01
CA TYR A 178 -0.40 0.66 5.29
C TYR A 178 -1.85 0.61 5.78
N GLY A 179 -2.04 0.47 7.09
CA GLY A 179 -3.35 0.67 7.71
C GLY A 179 -3.73 2.15 7.73
N ASP A 180 -4.98 2.47 7.43
CA ASP A 180 -5.44 3.86 7.44
C ASP A 180 -5.83 4.33 8.84
N HIS A 181 -6.38 3.43 9.66
CA HIS A 181 -6.61 3.61 11.08
C HIS A 181 -6.82 2.26 11.80
N VAL A 182 -6.77 2.30 13.13
CA VAL A 182 -7.13 1.18 14.01
C VAL A 182 -8.64 0.87 13.86
N PRO A 183 -9.06 -0.41 13.81
CA PRO A 183 -10.48 -0.75 13.66
C PRO A 183 -11.32 -0.33 14.87
N ALA A 184 -12.58 0.00 14.64
CA ALA A 184 -13.50 0.40 15.71
C ALA A 184 -14.04 -0.82 16.47
N LEU A 185 -13.26 -1.37 17.40
CA LEU A 185 -13.62 -2.52 18.24
C LEU A 185 -13.73 -2.15 19.74
N PRO A 186 -14.60 -1.21 20.14
CA PRO A 186 -14.58 -0.63 21.48
C PRO A 186 -14.85 -1.63 22.60
N ALA A 187 -15.69 -2.65 22.36
CA ALA A 187 -15.97 -3.68 23.35
C ALA A 187 -14.75 -4.59 23.56
N VAL A 188 -14.06 -4.99 22.49
CA VAL A 188 -12.80 -5.75 22.55
C VAL A 188 -11.72 -4.97 23.31
N TYR A 189 -11.57 -3.68 23.02
CA TYR A 189 -10.59 -2.82 23.71
C TYR A 189 -10.89 -2.65 25.19
N ARG A 190 -12.18 -2.57 25.56
CA ARG A 190 -12.60 -2.53 26.96
C ARG A 190 -12.24 -3.81 27.70
N GLU A 191 -12.56 -4.98 27.14
CA GLU A 191 -12.28 -6.28 27.77
C GLU A 191 -10.78 -6.58 27.87
N THR A 192 -9.99 -6.15 26.89
CA THR A 192 -8.54 -6.39 26.85
C THR A 192 -7.73 -5.33 27.58
N GLY A 193 -8.33 -4.18 27.93
CA GLY A 193 -7.62 -3.02 28.48
C GLY A 193 -6.66 -2.33 27.49
N GLN A 194 -6.74 -2.67 26.20
CA GLN A 194 -5.85 -2.12 25.17
C GLN A 194 -6.38 -0.78 24.63
N GLN A 195 -5.46 0.09 24.21
CA GLN A 195 -5.75 1.37 23.56
C GLN A 195 -4.81 1.54 22.35
N PRO A 196 -5.01 0.76 21.28
CA PRO A 196 -4.16 0.86 20.09
C PRO A 196 -4.32 2.23 19.43
N MET A 197 -3.20 2.90 19.17
CA MET A 197 -3.13 4.22 18.53
C MET A 197 -2.43 4.20 17.17
N ASP A 198 -1.62 3.15 16.94
CA ASP A 198 -0.79 3.01 15.75
C ASP A 198 -1.34 1.91 14.84
N SER A 199 -1.06 2.04 13.55
CA SER A 199 -1.33 1.01 12.54
C SER A 199 -0.02 0.62 11.86
N ASP A 200 0.03 -0.60 11.32
CA ASP A 200 1.22 -1.10 10.66
C ASP A 200 1.33 -0.63 9.21
N TYR A 201 2.56 -0.59 8.72
CA TYR A 201 2.86 -0.42 7.31
C TYR A 201 4.06 -1.28 6.92
N LEU A 202 4.19 -1.56 5.62
CA LEU A 202 5.37 -2.14 5.00
C LEU A 202 5.68 -1.40 3.71
N VAL A 203 6.97 -1.29 3.42
CA VAL A 203 7.48 -0.91 2.11
C VAL A 203 8.40 -2.02 1.64
N TRP A 204 8.03 -2.63 0.53
CA TRP A 204 8.70 -3.77 -0.06
C TRP A 204 9.13 -3.42 -1.49
N CYS A 205 10.36 -3.76 -1.86
CA CYS A 205 10.87 -3.57 -3.22
C CYS A 205 11.16 -4.94 -3.85
N SER A 206 10.77 -5.14 -5.11
CA SER A 206 11.03 -6.39 -5.84
C SER A 206 12.51 -6.72 -5.95
N ASP A 207 13.35 -5.69 -6.06
CA ASP A 207 14.78 -5.81 -6.31
C ASP A 207 15.59 -5.92 -5.01
N ALA A 208 14.92 -5.83 -3.85
CA ALA A 208 15.56 -5.96 -2.55
C ALA A 208 15.98 -7.41 -2.21
N VAL A 209 16.05 -8.30 -3.20
CA VAL A 209 16.66 -9.63 -3.07
C VAL A 209 18.18 -9.45 -3.02
N SER A 210 18.68 -8.87 -1.93
CA SER A 210 20.08 -8.98 -1.56
C SER A 210 20.30 -10.25 -0.73
N THR A 211 21.49 -10.84 -0.83
CA THR A 211 21.90 -11.98 0.00
C THR A 211 23.10 -11.53 0.85
N PRO A 212 23.01 -11.52 2.19
CA PRO A 212 21.85 -11.87 3.01
C PRO A 212 20.68 -10.89 2.84
N PRO A 213 19.42 -11.33 3.10
CA PRO A 213 18.26 -10.45 2.99
C PRO A 213 18.47 -9.18 3.80
N PRO A 214 18.01 -8.02 3.29
CA PRO A 214 18.19 -6.77 3.99
C PRO A 214 17.51 -6.88 5.36
N ARG A 215 18.19 -6.42 6.41
CA ARG A 215 17.61 -6.43 7.75
C ARG A 215 16.29 -5.68 7.73
N GLN A 216 15.21 -6.34 8.19
CA GLN A 216 13.94 -5.67 8.45
C GLN A 216 14.19 -4.50 9.40
N LYS A 217 14.02 -3.28 8.89
CA LYS A 217 14.18 -2.07 9.69
C LYS A 217 12.80 -1.64 10.15
N ARG A 218 12.47 -1.94 11.41
CA ARG A 218 11.25 -1.42 12.04
C ARG A 218 11.50 0.04 12.41
N VAL A 219 10.82 0.96 11.73
CA VAL A 219 10.92 2.41 11.96
C VAL A 219 9.52 2.97 12.14
N GLN A 220 9.31 3.77 13.18
CA GLN A 220 8.08 4.53 13.31
C GLN A 220 8.08 5.66 12.27
N ALA A 221 7.04 5.71 11.44
CA ALA A 221 6.89 6.72 10.41
C ALA A 221 5.53 7.38 10.54
N ARG A 222 5.48 8.68 10.24
CA ARG A 222 4.22 9.39 10.06
C ARG A 222 3.70 9.14 8.64
N ILE A 223 2.39 9.08 8.46
CA ILE A 223 1.78 8.77 7.16
C ILE A 223 2.24 9.73 6.05
N GLU A 224 2.30 11.03 6.34
CA GLU A 224 2.73 12.09 5.44
C GLU A 224 4.19 11.93 5.00
N SER A 225 5.00 11.16 5.73
CA SER A 225 6.40 10.87 5.39
C SER A 225 6.54 9.64 4.48
N LEU A 226 5.52 8.79 4.35
CA LEU A 226 5.60 7.60 3.50
C LEU A 226 5.77 7.97 2.02
N GLY A 227 5.16 9.06 1.55
CA GLY A 227 5.35 9.53 0.17
C GLY A 227 6.80 9.84 -0.18
N GLN A 228 7.53 10.49 0.75
CA GLN A 228 8.96 10.75 0.58
C GLN A 228 9.79 9.46 0.61
N LEU A 229 9.46 8.53 1.51
CA LEU A 229 10.13 7.24 1.59
C LEU A 229 10.02 6.46 0.26
N LEU A 230 8.88 6.54 -0.43
CA LEU A 230 8.73 5.93 -1.77
C LEU A 230 9.63 6.59 -2.82
N ILE A 231 9.74 7.92 -2.80
CA ILE A 231 10.64 8.65 -3.71
C ILE A 231 12.11 8.27 -3.44
N ASP A 232 12.49 8.13 -2.17
CA ASP A 232 13.85 7.75 -1.76
C ASP A 232 14.20 6.33 -2.21
N CYS A 233 13.24 5.39 -2.14
CA CYS A 233 13.40 4.03 -2.64
C CYS A 233 13.64 3.95 -4.16
N ILE A 234 13.10 4.90 -4.93
CA ILE A 234 13.33 5.00 -6.38
C ILE A 234 14.69 5.66 -6.68
N SER A 235 15.05 6.67 -5.89
CA SER A 235 16.21 7.54 -6.16
C SER A 235 17.55 6.96 -5.68
N THR A 236 17.53 5.91 -4.86
CA THR A 236 18.74 5.25 -4.35
C THR A 236 19.07 4.04 -5.23
N PRO A 237 20.21 4.03 -5.96
CA PRO A 237 20.66 2.81 -6.62
C PRO A 237 20.96 1.76 -5.54
N LEU A 238 20.32 0.60 -5.61
CA LEU A 238 20.81 -0.57 -4.88
C LEU A 238 22.24 -0.83 -5.36
N PRO A 239 23.23 -1.04 -4.46
CA PRO A 239 24.59 -1.30 -4.89
C PRO A 239 24.58 -2.52 -5.81
N ALA A 240 25.16 -2.37 -7.00
CA ALA A 240 25.33 -3.47 -7.93
C ALA A 240 26.03 -4.63 -7.20
N SER A 241 25.44 -5.82 -7.29
CA SER A 241 26.15 -7.05 -6.93
C SER A 241 27.53 -7.02 -7.60
N PRO A 242 28.62 -7.36 -6.90
CA PRO A 242 29.93 -7.44 -7.54
C PRO A 242 29.90 -8.62 -8.50
N ASP A 243 29.59 -8.34 -9.77
CA ASP A 243 29.73 -9.31 -10.83
C ASP A 243 31.20 -9.70 -10.96
N ALA A 244 31.37 -10.99 -11.21
CA ALA A 244 32.62 -11.67 -11.45
C ALA A 244 33.38 -11.02 -12.62
N GLY A 245 34.20 -10.01 -12.29
CA GLY A 245 35.14 -9.36 -13.19
C GLY A 245 36.51 -10.02 -13.09
N THR A 246 36.79 -10.90 -14.06
CA THR A 246 38.07 -11.54 -14.36
C THR A 246 39.30 -10.68 -14.04
N SER A 247 40.18 -11.20 -13.18
CA SER A 247 41.56 -10.75 -13.09
C SER A 247 42.25 -10.92 -14.44
N ARG A 248 42.69 -9.82 -15.05
CA ARG A 248 43.74 -9.83 -16.07
C ARG A 248 44.89 -8.99 -15.54
N THR A 249 45.94 -9.68 -15.12
CA THR A 249 47.23 -9.09 -14.81
C THR A 249 47.92 -8.66 -16.11
N ASN A 250 48.36 -7.40 -16.16
CA ASN A 250 49.22 -6.90 -17.23
C ASN A 250 50.60 -7.55 -17.12
N ALA A 251 51.01 -8.28 -18.17
CA ALA A 251 52.42 -8.51 -18.46
C ALA A 251 52.93 -7.30 -19.23
N ALA A 252 53.78 -6.48 -18.61
CA ALA A 252 54.59 -5.49 -19.29
C ALA A 252 56.07 -5.86 -19.13
N ASN A 253 56.59 -6.49 -20.17
CA ASN A 253 58.02 -6.51 -20.50
C ASN A 253 58.47 -5.08 -20.78
N THR A 254 59.53 -4.62 -20.12
CA THR A 254 60.52 -3.73 -20.73
C THR A 254 61.80 -3.75 -19.90
N GLU A 255 62.78 -4.52 -20.34
CA GLU A 255 64.20 -4.30 -20.05
C GLU A 255 64.85 -3.57 -21.24
N ASN A 256 65.63 -2.54 -20.88
CA ASN A 256 66.83 -2.01 -21.55
C ASN A 256 66.78 -1.50 -22.99
N GLN A 257 67.20 -0.23 -23.17
CA GLN A 257 68.48 0.13 -23.82
C GLN A 257 68.86 1.62 -23.63
N GLN A 258 70.11 1.81 -23.18
CA GLN A 258 71.11 2.82 -23.63
C GLN A 258 70.80 4.33 -23.49
N GLN A 259 71.41 4.99 -22.50
CA GLN A 259 72.66 5.78 -22.57
C GLN A 259 72.96 6.43 -21.22
#